data_AF-A0A7S0CCC7-F1
#
_entry.id   AF-A0A7S0CCC7-F1
#
_cell.length_a   1.000
_cell.length_b   1.000
_cell.length_c   1.000
_cell.angle_alpha   90.00
_cell.angle_beta   90.00
_cell.angle_gamma   90.00
#
_symmetry.space_group_name_H-M   'P 1'
#
loop_
_entity.id
_entity.type
_entity.pdbx_description
1 polymer ?
#
loop_
_entity_poly.entity_id
_entity_poly.type
_entity_poly.pdbx_seq_one_letter_code
_entity_poly.pdbx_strand_id
1 'polypeptide(L)'
;VSYPGSGGRFLLTSIEALTGIKVIGDGHLNAVSDPPPKPFNYLAYFSQEMAYGNYFSKVVILMRTPLKVIPSFCDILYQKTSNETESDNYAQCPEDVWLKFRDERFEDELRRWKYT
;
A
#
# COMPACT_ATOMS: atom_id res chain seq x y z
N VAL A 1 -6.08 0.96 6.23
CA VAL A 1 -5.43 2.17 5.66
C VAL A 1 -3.95 2.12 5.99
N SER A 2 -3.05 2.35 5.01
CA SER A 2 -1.59 2.26 5.18
C SER A 2 -0.85 2.94 4.03
N TYR A 3 0.20 3.72 4.31
CA TYR A 3 1.04 4.29 3.26
C TYR A 3 1.77 3.16 2.47
N PRO A 4 1.97 3.28 1.14
CA PRO A 4 2.68 2.28 0.34
C PRO A 4 4.05 1.86 0.93
N GLY A 5 4.36 0.56 0.98
CA GLY A 5 5.60 0.09 1.63
C GLY A 5 5.53 -0.03 3.17
N SER A 6 4.38 0.26 3.79
CA SER A 6 4.17 0.04 5.23
C SER A 6 3.84 -1.41 5.61
N GLY A 7 3.63 -2.30 4.63
CA GLY A 7 3.25 -3.70 4.86
C GLY A 7 1.74 -3.98 4.75
N GLY A 8 0.98 -3.11 4.07
CA GLY A 8 -0.47 -3.29 3.92
C GLY A 8 -0.88 -4.63 3.31
N ARG A 9 -0.12 -5.15 2.32
CA ARG A 9 -0.37 -6.47 1.73
C ARG A 9 -0.20 -7.61 2.74
N PHE A 10 0.84 -7.55 3.57
CA PHE A 10 1.06 -8.55 4.63
C PHE A 10 -0.09 -8.56 5.64
N LEU A 11 -0.57 -7.38 6.05
CA LEU A 11 -1.73 -7.27 6.94
C LEU A 11 -2.97 -7.90 6.30
N LEU A 12 -3.26 -7.58 5.03
CA LEU A 12 -4.40 -8.13 4.32
C LEU A 12 -4.31 -9.65 4.18
N THR A 13 -3.17 -10.19 3.75
CA THR A 13 -2.94 -11.63 3.65
C THR A 13 -3.06 -12.33 5.02
N SER A 14 -2.62 -11.68 6.10
CA SER A 14 -2.80 -12.21 7.45
C SER A 14 -4.27 -12.26 7.87
N ILE A 15 -5.05 -11.23 7.53
CA ILE A 15 -6.51 -11.22 7.78
C ILE A 15 -7.18 -12.33 6.97
N GLU A 16 -6.84 -12.49 5.69
CA GLU A 16 -7.37 -13.58 4.86
C GLU A 16 -7.04 -14.95 5.47
N ALA A 17 -5.80 -15.17 5.89
CA ALA A 17 -5.36 -16.43 6.46
C ALA A 17 -6.05 -16.75 7.81
N LEU A 18 -6.24 -15.73 8.67
CA LEU A 18 -6.85 -15.91 9.99
C LEU A 18 -8.38 -16.04 9.95
N THR A 19 -9.03 -15.39 8.99
CA THR A 19 -10.51 -15.31 8.94
C THR A 19 -11.12 -16.17 7.85
N GLY A 20 -10.33 -16.61 6.86
CA GLY A 20 -10.82 -17.22 5.63
C GLY A 20 -11.58 -16.26 4.70
N ILE A 21 -11.74 -14.99 5.08
CA ILE A 21 -12.47 -13.97 4.30
C ILE A 21 -11.52 -13.33 3.30
N LYS A 22 -11.88 -13.34 2.02
CA LYS A 22 -11.11 -12.67 0.97
C LYS A 22 -11.15 -11.15 1.09
N VAL A 23 -10.00 -10.51 0.99
CA VAL A 23 -9.85 -9.03 1.03
C VAL A 23 -10.00 -8.42 -0.36
N ILE A 24 -10.37 -7.13 -0.43
CA ILE A 24 -10.33 -6.35 -1.68
C ILE A 24 -9.02 -5.55 -1.71
N GLY A 25 -8.20 -5.78 -2.74
CA GLY A 25 -6.92 -5.09 -2.94
C GLY A 25 -6.64 -4.77 -4.40
N ASP A 26 -5.48 -4.14 -4.66
CA ASP A 26 -5.02 -3.73 -5.99
C ASP A 26 -5.13 -4.89 -7.00
N GLY A 27 -6.03 -4.72 -7.98
CA GLY A 27 -6.25 -5.69 -9.06
C GLY A 27 -7.46 -6.62 -8.89
N HIS A 28 -8.26 -6.51 -7.83
CA HIS A 28 -9.49 -7.30 -7.66
C HIS A 28 -10.74 -6.40 -7.68
N LEU A 29 -11.08 -5.90 -8.87
CA LEU A 29 -12.28 -5.08 -9.13
C LEU A 29 -13.60 -5.86 -8.96
N ASN A 30 -13.58 -7.20 -8.96
CA ASN A 30 -14.78 -8.03 -9.10
C ASN A 30 -15.31 -8.63 -7.80
N ALA A 31 -15.05 -8.01 -6.65
CA ALA A 31 -15.53 -8.51 -5.37
C ALA A 31 -16.83 -7.84 -4.91
N VAL A 32 -17.59 -7.22 -5.82
CA VAL A 32 -18.98 -6.78 -5.58
C VAL A 32 -19.91 -7.98 -5.75
N SER A 33 -19.86 -8.89 -4.78
CA SER A 33 -20.98 -9.80 -4.50
C SER A 33 -21.29 -9.68 -3.01
N ASP A 34 -22.53 -9.31 -2.75
CA ASP A 34 -23.16 -9.03 -1.46
C ASP A 34 -23.29 -10.33 -0.60
N PRO A 35 -22.97 -10.39 0.72
CA PRO A 35 -22.01 -9.60 1.55
C PRO A 35 -20.95 -10.51 2.27
N PRO A 36 -19.76 -10.00 2.72
CA PRO A 36 -19.60 -9.16 3.93
C PRO A 36 -18.56 -8.02 3.74
N PRO A 37 -18.29 -7.13 4.74
CA PRO A 37 -17.45 -5.96 4.54
C PRO A 37 -16.00 -6.42 4.35
N LYS A 38 -15.52 -6.34 3.12
CA LYS A 38 -14.17 -6.76 2.78
C LYS A 38 -13.19 -5.70 3.27
N PRO A 39 -12.08 -6.08 3.92
CA PRO A 39 -11.05 -5.11 4.30
C PRO A 39 -10.49 -4.41 3.05
N PHE A 40 -10.44 -3.07 3.09
CA PHE A 40 -10.00 -2.21 1.98
C PHE A 40 -8.64 -1.57 2.26
N ASN A 41 -7.83 -1.39 1.20
CA ASN A 41 -6.53 -0.74 1.28
C ASN A 41 -6.61 0.81 1.17
N TYR A 42 -5.47 1.47 1.36
CA TYR A 42 -5.32 2.93 1.26
C TYR A 42 -5.68 3.51 -0.10
N LEU A 43 -5.45 2.77 -1.19
CA LEU A 43 -5.73 3.22 -2.54
C LEU A 43 -7.24 3.23 -2.83
N ALA A 44 -7.97 2.23 -2.32
CA ALA A 44 -9.44 2.19 -2.37
C ALA A 44 -10.09 3.33 -1.57
N TYR A 45 -9.42 3.86 -0.54
CA TYR A 45 -9.88 5.04 0.21
C TYR A 45 -9.73 6.33 -0.62
N PHE A 46 -8.62 6.49 -1.36
CA PHE A 46 -8.35 7.67 -2.18
C PHE A 46 -9.02 7.64 -3.57
N SER A 47 -9.41 6.47 -4.09
CA SER A 47 -10.09 6.33 -5.40
C SER A 47 -11.57 6.76 -5.41
N GLN A 48 -12.00 7.54 -4.41
CA GLN A 48 -13.26 8.30 -4.34
C GLN A 48 -14.60 7.57 -4.42
N GLU A 49 -14.68 6.25 -4.56
CA GLU A 49 -16.00 5.58 -4.69
C GLU A 49 -16.61 5.01 -3.40
N MET A 50 -15.88 4.93 -2.28
CA MET A 50 -16.36 4.22 -1.07
C MET A 50 -16.23 4.99 0.26
N ALA A 51 -15.90 6.28 0.22
CA ALA A 51 -15.50 7.04 1.42
C ALA A 51 -16.62 7.87 2.09
N TYR A 52 -17.90 7.51 1.95
CA TYR A 52 -18.94 8.08 2.81
C TYR A 52 -18.99 7.31 4.14
N GLY A 53 -18.78 8.01 5.25
CA GLY A 53 -18.44 7.46 6.59
C GLY A 53 -19.40 6.48 7.26
N ASN A 54 -20.50 6.10 6.60
CA ASN A 54 -21.50 5.16 7.14
C ASN A 54 -21.23 3.70 6.76
N TYR A 55 -20.21 3.39 5.95
CA TYR A 55 -19.95 2.04 5.43
C TYR A 55 -18.88 1.24 6.18
N PHE A 56 -18.19 1.82 7.17
CA PHE A 56 -17.11 1.13 7.89
C PHE A 56 -17.51 0.81 9.33
N SER A 57 -17.62 -0.48 9.67
CA SER A 57 -17.81 -0.92 11.06
C SER A 57 -16.50 -0.87 11.88
N LYS A 58 -15.34 -1.05 11.22
CA LYS A 58 -14.02 -1.10 11.85
C LYS A 58 -12.95 -0.59 10.88
N VAL A 59 -11.93 0.09 11.42
CA VAL A 59 -10.78 0.58 10.65
C VAL A 59 -9.49 0.06 11.29
N VAL A 60 -8.60 -0.51 10.47
CA VAL A 60 -7.23 -0.86 10.85
C VAL A 60 -6.27 0.08 10.13
N ILE A 61 -5.46 0.80 10.89
CA ILE A 61 -4.43 1.70 10.38
C ILE A 61 -3.07 1.06 10.64
N LEU A 62 -2.28 0.87 9.58
CA LEU A 62 -0.92 0.35 9.68
C LEU A 62 0.06 1.50 9.49
N MET A 63 0.76 1.85 10.56
CA MET A 63 1.78 2.89 10.58
C MET A 63 3.18 2.27 10.66
N ARG A 64 4.10 2.76 9.83
CA ARG A 64 5.52 2.42 9.86
C ARG A 64 6.32 3.72 9.70
N THR A 65 7.49 3.78 10.30
CA THR A 65 8.32 5.00 10.36
C THR A 65 8.68 5.48 8.94
N PRO A 66 8.66 6.80 8.65
CA PRO A 66 8.95 7.32 7.31
C PRO A 66 10.37 6.95 6.84
N LEU A 67 11.32 6.87 7.77
CA LEU A 67 12.70 6.40 7.53
C LEU A 67 12.80 4.99 6.93
N LYS A 68 11.78 4.16 7.11
CA LYS A 68 11.72 2.79 6.57
C LYS A 68 10.74 2.67 5.42
N VAL A 69 9.67 3.46 5.45
CA VAL A 69 8.57 3.38 4.50
C VAL A 69 8.91 4.03 3.17
N ILE A 70 9.53 5.22 3.19
CA ILE A 70 9.84 5.97 1.97
C ILE A 70 10.89 5.23 1.12
N PRO A 71 11.97 4.66 1.70
CA PRO A 71 12.88 3.79 0.93
C PRO A 71 12.16 2.57 0.35
N SER A 72 11.35 1.87 1.15
CA SER A 72 10.57 0.72 0.66
C SER A 72 9.59 1.11 -0.45
N PHE A 73 9.06 2.33 -0.45
CA PHE A 73 8.23 2.83 -1.55
C PHE A 73 9.07 3.08 -2.81
N CYS A 74 10.29 3.60 -2.67
CA CYS A 74 11.23 3.74 -3.77
C CYS A 74 11.58 2.39 -4.40
N ASP A 75 11.81 1.35 -3.58
CA ASP A 75 12.01 -0.03 -4.07
C ASP A 75 10.84 -0.51 -4.94
N ILE A 76 9.60 -0.29 -4.48
CA ILE A 76 8.39 -0.66 -5.22
C ILE A 76 8.29 0.10 -6.55
N LEU A 77 8.62 1.39 -6.56
CA LEU A 77 8.61 2.19 -7.79
C LEU A 77 9.68 1.72 -8.76
N TYR A 78 10.89 1.48 -8.27
CA TYR A 78 12.01 1.00 -9.06
C TYR A 78 11.66 -0.31 -9.77
N GLN A 79 11.15 -1.30 -9.03
CA GLN A 79 10.69 -2.58 -9.58
C GLN A 79 9.62 -2.43 -10.65
N LYS A 80 8.64 -1.52 -10.45
CA LYS A 80 7.60 -1.25 -11.44
C LYS A 80 8.15 -0.61 -12.72
N THR A 81 9.22 0.18 -12.61
CA THR A 81 9.83 0.87 -13.75
C THR A 81 10.89 0.03 -14.46
N SER A 82 11.55 -0.91 -13.78
CA SER A 82 12.62 -1.73 -14.33
C SER A 82 12.11 -2.88 -15.23
N ASN A 83 10.80 -3.15 -15.28
CA ASN A 83 10.20 -4.30 -15.96
C ASN A 83 10.84 -5.65 -15.56
N GLU A 84 11.51 -5.70 -14.41
CA GLU A 84 12.10 -6.93 -13.89
C GLU A 84 10.98 -7.92 -13.55
N THR A 85 11.08 -9.14 -14.09
CA THR A 85 10.14 -10.23 -13.87
C THR A 85 10.06 -10.62 -12.40
N GLU A 86 8.92 -11.18 -11.98
CA GLU A 86 8.58 -11.56 -10.59
C GLU A 86 9.64 -12.41 -9.84
N SER A 87 10.68 -12.93 -10.50
CA SER A 87 11.81 -13.61 -9.86
C SER A 87 12.78 -12.66 -9.14
N ASP A 88 12.81 -11.38 -9.48
CA ASP A 88 13.71 -10.35 -8.89
C ASP A 88 13.01 -9.44 -7.87
N ASN A 89 11.84 -9.87 -7.36
CA ASN A 89 10.92 -9.14 -6.46
C ASN A 89 11.52 -8.62 -5.12
N TYR A 90 12.83 -8.75 -4.91
CA TYR A 90 13.57 -8.30 -3.73
C TYR A 90 14.73 -7.36 -4.05
N ALA A 91 14.88 -6.93 -5.30
CA ALA A 91 15.90 -5.96 -5.68
C ALA A 91 15.66 -4.66 -4.90
N GLN A 92 16.65 -4.29 -4.08
CA GLN A 92 16.71 -2.98 -3.46
C GLN A 92 17.02 -1.96 -4.54
N CYS A 93 16.37 -0.81 -4.47
CA CYS A 93 16.68 0.32 -5.32
C CYS A 93 18.18 0.66 -5.18
N PRO A 94 18.93 0.78 -6.29
CA PRO A 94 20.32 1.21 -6.25
C PRO A 94 20.48 2.53 -5.49
N GLU A 95 21.59 2.68 -4.77
CA GLU A 95 21.81 3.83 -3.88
C GLU A 95 21.71 5.17 -4.62
N ASP A 96 22.25 5.25 -5.83
CA ASP A 96 22.21 6.44 -6.68
C ASP A 96 20.78 6.83 -7.08
N VAL A 97 19.95 5.84 -7.42
CA VAL A 97 18.54 6.05 -7.74
C VAL A 97 17.75 6.47 -6.50
N TRP A 98 18.03 5.85 -5.34
CA TRP A 98 17.44 6.25 -4.06
C TRP A 98 17.81 7.69 -3.68
N LEU A 99 19.08 8.06 -3.77
CA LEU A 99 19.56 9.41 -3.42
C LEU A 99 18.87 10.45 -4.29
N LYS A 100 18.78 10.20 -5.60
CA LYS A 100 18.05 11.07 -6.53
C LYS A 100 16.57 11.19 -6.17
N PHE A 101 15.90 10.06 -5.95
CA PHE A 101 14.49 10.04 -5.54
C PHE A 101 14.25 10.80 -4.24
N ARG A 102 15.10 10.58 -3.23
CA ARG A 102 15.04 11.27 -1.94
C ARG A 102 15.17 12.77 -2.16
N ASP A 103 16.21 13.21 -2.84
CA ASP A 103 16.49 14.65 -2.96
C ASP A 103 15.39 15.38 -3.75
N GLU A 104 14.77 14.71 -4.73
CA GLU A 104 13.68 15.28 -5.52
C GLU A 104 12.31 15.24 -4.82
N ARG A 105 12.04 14.22 -3.99
CA ARG A 105 10.66 13.90 -3.55
C ARG A 105 10.47 13.75 -2.05
N PHE A 106 11.53 13.84 -1.24
CA PHE A 106 11.46 13.56 0.20
C PHE A 106 10.39 14.39 0.92
N GLU A 107 10.34 15.71 0.68
CA GLU A 107 9.37 16.59 1.31
C GLU A 107 7.92 16.31 0.90
N ASP A 108 7.71 15.91 -0.36
CA ASP A 108 6.38 15.56 -0.86
C ASP A 108 5.92 14.22 -0.29
N GLU A 109 6.81 13.22 -0.23
CA GLU A 109 6.50 11.91 0.35
C GLU A 109 6.35 11.98 1.88
N LEU A 110 7.11 12.84 2.56
CA LEU A 110 6.94 13.10 3.99
C LEU A 110 5.60 13.78 4.28
N ARG A 111 5.19 14.74 3.44
CA ARG A 111 3.85 15.35 3.53
C ARG A 111 2.75 14.31 3.28
N ARG A 112 2.88 13.44 2.27
CA ARG A 112 1.93 12.36 2.02
C ARG A 112 1.84 11.37 3.19
N TRP A 113 2.98 11.00 3.77
CA TRP A 113 3.03 10.14 4.95
C TRP A 113 2.33 10.77 6.16
N LYS A 114 2.51 12.08 6.39
CA LYS A 114 1.85 12.81 7.49
C LYS A 114 0.31 12.75 7.42
N TYR A 115 -0.25 12.69 6.21
CA TYR A 115 -1.69 12.68 5.97
C TYR A 115 -2.25 11.27 5.67
N THR A 116 -1.49 10.21 5.94
CA THR A 116 -1.93 8.81 5.85
C THR A 116 -2.37 8.26 7.20
#